data_AF-A0A813QGC5-F1
#
_entry.id   AF-A0A813QGC5-F1
#
_cell.length_a   1.000
_cell.length_b   1.000
_cell.length_c   1.000
_cell.angle_alpha   90.00
_cell.angle_beta   90.00
_cell.angle_gamma   90.00
#
_symmetry.space_group_name_H-M   'P 1'
#
loop_
_entity.id
_entity.type
_entity.pdbx_description
1 polymer ?
#
loop_
_entity_poly.entity_id
_entity_poly.type
_entity_poly.pdbx_seq_one_letter_code
_entity_poly.pdbx_strand_id
1 'polypeptide(L)'
;MAIFTLQHDLQQNSEQNNPFCIILGFFGYGTDGLQNYSYLLTAVYQYISVVYPNKIIWRTIKSQFCLVIVIWIVCILYSLPLLVTGQIIYNIDNQICQIPLRLSLPMVYVAAIIYIIPNSGILAVYIKLTRYVHQISSRAISNHTLFHAR
;
A
#
# COMPACT_ATOMS: atom_id res chain seq x y z
N MET A 1 -10.51 -9.49 43.82
CA MET A 1 -11.28 -10.61 43.24
C MET A 1 -12.11 -10.15 42.05
N ALA A 2 -12.99 -9.15 42.18
CA ALA A 2 -13.78 -8.58 41.08
C ALA A 2 -12.97 -8.11 39.85
N ILE A 3 -11.78 -7.52 40.05
CA ILE A 3 -10.90 -7.10 38.96
C ILE A 3 -10.37 -8.31 38.18
N PHE A 4 -10.04 -9.40 38.87
CA PHE A 4 -9.50 -10.62 38.28
C PHE A 4 -10.58 -11.38 37.47
N THR A 5 -11.81 -11.43 37.98
CA THR A 5 -12.96 -11.98 37.24
C THR A 5 -13.33 -11.12 36.03
N LEU A 6 -13.30 -9.79 36.14
CA LEU A 6 -13.61 -8.91 35.00
C LEU A 6 -12.55 -9.02 33.89
N GLN A 7 -11.28 -9.16 34.27
CA GLN A 7 -10.18 -9.37 33.32
C GLN A 7 -10.26 -10.74 32.65
N HIS A 8 -10.62 -11.79 33.42
CA HIS A 8 -10.84 -13.14 32.90
C HIS A 8 -12.07 -13.22 31.99
N ASP A 9 -13.18 -12.54 32.31
CA ASP A 9 -14.39 -12.48 31.48
C ASP A 9 -14.17 -11.65 30.20
N LEU A 10 -13.36 -10.59 30.27
CA LEU A 10 -12.93 -9.84 29.09
C LEU A 10 -11.98 -10.68 28.22
N GLN A 11 -11.03 -11.39 28.81
CA GLN A 11 -10.14 -12.29 28.08
C GLN A 11 -10.93 -13.40 27.41
N GLN A 12 -11.84 -14.06 28.11
CA GLN A 12 -12.64 -15.17 27.59
C GLN A 12 -13.62 -14.72 26.49
N ASN A 13 -14.22 -13.52 26.60
CA ASN A 13 -15.06 -12.94 25.54
C ASN A 13 -14.27 -12.35 24.37
N SER A 14 -12.99 -11.97 24.57
CA SER A 14 -12.14 -11.38 23.52
C SER A 14 -11.31 -12.41 22.75
N GLU A 15 -10.90 -13.51 23.40
CA GLU A 15 -10.17 -14.62 22.78
C GLU A 15 -11.08 -15.55 21.98
N GLN A 16 -12.37 -15.63 22.34
CA GLN A 16 -13.31 -16.58 21.76
C GLN A 16 -14.22 -15.90 20.74
N ASN A 17 -13.75 -15.78 19.50
CA ASN A 17 -14.59 -15.57 18.31
C ASN A 17 -15.40 -14.28 18.25
N ASN A 18 -14.79 -13.09 18.42
CA ASN A 18 -15.49 -11.87 18.03
C ASN A 18 -15.37 -11.70 16.50
N PRO A 19 -16.40 -11.99 15.68
CA PRO A 19 -16.31 -11.91 14.22
C PRO A 19 -15.96 -10.50 13.74
N PHE A 20 -16.30 -9.49 14.54
CA PHE A 20 -15.93 -8.10 14.31
C PHE A 20 -14.41 -7.89 14.29
N CYS A 21 -13.65 -8.65 15.08
CA CYS A 21 -12.18 -8.52 15.13
C CYS A 21 -11.53 -8.97 13.81
N ILE A 22 -12.00 -10.10 13.27
CA ILE A 22 -11.54 -10.64 11.99
C ILE A 22 -11.93 -9.69 10.85
N ILE A 23 -13.15 -9.16 10.87
CA ILE A 23 -13.64 -8.20 9.88
C ILE A 23 -12.82 -6.90 9.92
N LEU A 24 -12.59 -6.35 11.12
CA LEU A 24 -11.80 -5.11 11.28
C LEU A 24 -10.35 -5.32 10.86
N GLY A 25 -9.74 -6.45 11.22
CA GLY A 25 -8.39 -6.78 10.76
C GLY A 25 -8.33 -6.93 9.23
N PHE A 26 -9.32 -7.60 8.63
CA PHE A 26 -9.44 -7.71 7.17
C PHE A 26 -9.53 -6.35 6.50
N PHE A 27 -10.40 -5.45 6.99
CA PHE A 27 -10.50 -4.10 6.46
C PHE A 27 -9.21 -3.31 6.69
N GLY A 28 -8.60 -3.40 7.87
CA GLY A 28 -7.35 -2.70 8.19
C GLY A 28 -6.22 -3.07 7.23
N TYR A 29 -5.90 -4.36 7.10
CA TYR A 29 -4.88 -4.81 6.16
C TYR A 29 -5.26 -4.47 4.71
N GLY A 30 -6.53 -4.69 4.32
CA GLY A 30 -7.04 -4.36 3.00
C GLY A 30 -6.85 -2.88 2.63
N THR A 31 -7.21 -1.97 3.54
CA THR A 31 -7.09 -0.52 3.34
C THR A 31 -5.65 -0.05 3.37
N ASP A 32 -4.78 -0.65 4.19
CA ASP A 32 -3.35 -0.33 4.22
C ASP A 32 -2.69 -0.65 2.87
N GLY A 33 -2.95 -1.84 2.32
CA GLY A 33 -2.44 -2.18 1.00
C GLY A 33 -3.04 -1.28 -0.08
N LEU A 34 -4.35 -1.02 -0.02
CA LEU A 34 -5.02 -0.12 -0.95
C LEU A 34 -4.37 1.28 -0.95
N GLN A 35 -4.06 1.82 0.22
CA GLN A 35 -3.37 3.11 0.38
C GLN A 35 -1.99 3.06 -0.27
N ASN A 36 -1.16 2.06 0.04
CA ASN A 36 0.19 1.95 -0.50
C ASN A 36 0.22 1.77 -2.02
N TYR A 37 -0.67 0.94 -2.57
CA TYR A 37 -0.81 0.78 -4.02
C TYR A 37 -1.38 2.04 -4.70
N SER A 38 -2.23 2.81 -4.02
CA SER A 38 -2.71 4.10 -4.54
C SER A 38 -1.58 5.13 -4.63
N TYR A 39 -0.66 5.15 -3.67
CA TYR A 39 0.55 5.98 -3.75
C TYR A 39 1.48 5.53 -4.87
N LEU A 40 1.65 4.22 -5.08
CA LEU A 40 2.39 3.70 -6.23
C LEU A 40 1.77 4.13 -7.56
N LEU A 41 0.45 3.98 -7.70
CA LEU A 41 -0.26 4.40 -8.91
C LEU A 41 -0.07 5.91 -9.17
N THR A 42 -0.14 6.71 -8.11
CA THR A 42 0.08 8.16 -8.17
C THR A 42 1.50 8.48 -8.64
N ALA A 43 2.52 7.80 -8.09
CA ALA A 43 3.91 7.96 -8.52
C ALA A 43 4.09 7.59 -10.00
N VAL A 44 3.50 6.47 -10.45
CA VAL A 44 3.53 6.03 -11.85
C VAL A 44 2.85 7.07 -12.76
N TYR A 45 1.71 7.61 -12.34
CA TYR A 45 1.01 8.66 -13.08
C TYR A 45 1.86 9.92 -13.24
N GLN A 46 2.51 10.38 -12.17
CA GLN A 46 3.45 11.51 -12.22
C GLN A 46 4.59 11.23 -13.20
N TYR A 47 5.17 10.04 -13.14
CA TYR A 47 6.25 9.64 -14.05
C TYR A 47 5.81 9.65 -15.52
N ILE A 48 4.65 9.06 -15.84
CA ILE A 48 4.14 9.03 -17.22
C ILE A 48 3.85 10.45 -17.71
N SER A 49 3.26 11.31 -16.87
CA SER A 49 2.94 12.68 -17.25
C SER A 49 4.19 13.51 -17.58
N VAL A 50 5.31 13.27 -16.89
CA VAL A 50 6.56 14.02 -17.11
C VAL A 50 7.36 13.45 -18.28
N VAL A 51 7.47 12.12 -18.39
CA VAL A 51 8.32 11.46 -19.39
C VAL A 51 7.60 11.31 -20.74
N TYR A 52 6.29 11.07 -20.73
CA TYR A 52 5.49 10.80 -21.92
C TYR A 52 4.28 11.73 -22.04
N PRO A 53 4.51 13.06 -22.22
CA PRO A 53 3.42 14.04 -22.26
C PRO A 53 2.39 13.78 -23.38
N ASN A 54 2.80 13.12 -24.46
CA ASN A 54 1.94 12.82 -25.61
C ASN A 54 1.00 11.60 -25.39
N LYS A 55 1.13 10.85 -24.29
CA LYS A 55 0.28 9.68 -24.02
C LYS A 55 -1.00 10.06 -23.28
N ILE A 56 -1.89 10.78 -23.98
CA ILE A 56 -3.15 11.33 -23.46
C ILE A 56 -4.07 10.25 -22.84
N ILE A 57 -4.04 9.01 -23.36
CA ILE A 57 -4.89 7.90 -22.89
C ILE A 57 -4.73 7.67 -21.38
N TRP A 58 -3.51 7.72 -20.86
CA TRP A 58 -3.22 7.53 -19.44
C TRP A 58 -3.77 8.67 -18.56
N ARG A 59 -4.06 9.83 -19.14
CA ARG A 59 -4.61 10.99 -18.43
C ARG A 59 -6.13 11.02 -18.42
N THR A 60 -6.78 10.12 -19.16
CA THR A 60 -8.25 10.10 -19.23
C THR A 60 -8.85 9.61 -17.92
N ILE A 61 -9.95 10.24 -17.49
CA ILE A 61 -10.66 9.86 -16.27
C ILE A 61 -11.13 8.41 -16.30
N LYS A 62 -11.49 7.91 -17.51
CA LYS A 62 -11.91 6.52 -17.73
C LYS A 62 -10.77 5.54 -17.43
N SER A 63 -9.56 5.82 -17.93
CA SER A 63 -8.40 4.96 -17.67
C SER A 63 -8.00 4.99 -16.21
N GLN A 64 -8.02 6.16 -15.56
CA GLN A 64 -7.70 6.30 -14.14
C GLN A 64 -8.71 5.55 -13.26
N PHE A 65 -10.00 5.69 -13.55
CA PHE A 65 -11.05 4.99 -12.83
C PHE A 65 -10.93 3.46 -12.99
N CYS A 66 -10.62 2.98 -14.20
CA CYS A 66 -10.35 1.56 -14.44
C CYS A 66 -9.17 1.04 -13.61
N LEU A 67 -8.06 1.79 -13.55
CA LEU A 67 -6.89 1.43 -12.74
C LEU A 67 -7.21 1.38 -11.24
N VAL A 68 -8.00 2.35 -10.74
CA VAL A 68 -8.46 2.34 -9.35
C VAL A 68 -9.31 1.09 -9.08
N ILE A 69 -10.30 0.79 -9.92
CA ILE A 69 -11.13 -0.42 -9.75
C ILE A 69 -10.26 -1.69 -9.74
N VAL A 70 -9.30 -1.80 -10.65
CA VAL A 70 -8.39 -2.96 -10.71
C VAL A 70 -7.59 -3.08 -9.41
N ILE A 71 -7.05 -1.98 -8.88
CA ILE A 71 -6.33 -1.98 -7.60
C ILE A 71 -7.25 -2.42 -6.47
N TRP A 72 -8.49 -1.92 -6.40
CA TRP A 72 -9.46 -2.34 -5.39
C TRP A 72 -9.72 -3.85 -5.44
N ILE A 73 -9.96 -4.40 -6.63
CA ILE A 73 -10.19 -5.84 -6.82
C ILE A 73 -8.97 -6.64 -6.36
N VAL A 74 -7.77 -6.25 -6.81
CA VAL A 74 -6.51 -6.91 -6.40
C VAL A 74 -6.33 -6.82 -4.89
N CYS A 75 -6.69 -5.68 -4.28
CA CYS A 75 -6.53 -5.46 -2.85
C CYS A 75 -7.44 -6.34 -2.00
N ILE A 76 -8.69 -6.48 -2.42
CA ILE A 76 -9.66 -7.38 -1.80
C ILE A 76 -9.18 -8.83 -1.96
N LEU A 77 -8.72 -9.22 -3.16
CA LEU A 77 -8.29 -10.59 -3.44
C LEU A 77 -7.08 -11.03 -2.59
N TYR A 78 -6.06 -10.18 -2.40
CA TYR A 78 -4.92 -10.56 -1.54
C TYR A 78 -5.29 -10.62 -0.05
N SER A 79 -6.32 -9.88 0.37
CA SER A 79 -6.78 -9.87 1.76
C SER A 79 -7.65 -11.08 2.11
N LEU A 80 -8.24 -11.75 1.11
CA LEU A 80 -9.07 -12.95 1.32
C LEU A 80 -8.36 -14.11 2.06
N PRO A 81 -7.10 -14.47 1.74
CA PRO A 81 -6.35 -15.46 2.50
C PRO A 81 -6.29 -15.18 4.00
N LEU A 82 -6.27 -13.91 4.43
CA LEU A 82 -6.23 -13.54 5.84
C LEU A 82 -7.54 -13.89 6.56
N LEU A 83 -8.67 -13.81 5.83
CA LEU A 83 -9.99 -14.16 6.33
C LEU A 83 -10.17 -15.68 6.43
N VAL A 84 -9.64 -16.43 5.45
CA VAL A 84 -9.75 -17.90 5.41
C VAL A 84 -8.80 -18.60 6.40
N THR A 85 -7.60 -18.05 6.60
CA THR A 85 -6.59 -18.67 7.47
C THR A 85 -6.85 -18.46 8.96
N GLY A 86 -7.74 -17.52 9.34
CA GLY A 86 -8.11 -17.28 10.73
C GLY A 86 -6.95 -16.78 11.61
N GLN A 87 -5.97 -16.11 11.00
CA GLN A 87 -4.72 -15.73 11.67
C GLN A 87 -4.77 -14.38 12.39
N ILE A 88 -5.89 -13.66 12.27
CA ILE A 88 -6.14 -12.42 12.99
C ILE A 88 -6.59 -12.79 14.40
N ILE A 89 -5.76 -12.44 15.38
CA ILE A 89 -6.01 -12.71 16.79
C ILE A 89 -6.18 -11.38 17.50
N TYR A 90 -7.12 -11.31 18.46
CA TYR A 90 -7.23 -10.16 19.34
C TYR A 90 -6.04 -10.16 20.31
N ASN A 91 -5.22 -9.11 20.25
CA ASN A 91 -4.14 -8.90 21.18
C ASN A 91 -4.64 -8.06 22.36
N ILE A 92 -4.66 -8.64 23.55
CA ILE A 92 -5.18 -8.02 24.78
C ILE A 92 -4.30 -6.87 25.24
N ASP A 93 -2.97 -6.98 25.08
CA ASP A 93 -2.02 -5.97 25.53
C ASP A 93 -2.19 -4.65 24.77
N ASN A 94 -2.44 -4.75 23.47
CA ASN A 94 -2.56 -3.60 22.58
C ASN A 94 -4.02 -3.26 22.23
N GLN A 95 -4.98 -4.06 22.68
CA GLN A 95 -6.41 -3.95 22.32
C GLN A 95 -6.67 -3.87 20.81
N ILE A 96 -5.88 -4.58 20.00
CA ILE A 96 -5.97 -4.58 18.53
C ILE A 96 -6.13 -5.98 17.96
N CYS A 97 -6.80 -6.05 16.82
CA CYS A 97 -6.93 -7.26 16.01
C CYS A 97 -5.80 -7.30 14.99
N GLN A 98 -4.85 -8.21 15.18
CA GLN A 98 -3.68 -8.28 14.31
C GLN A 98 -3.20 -9.72 14.12
N ILE A 99 -2.46 -9.92 13.04
CA ILE A 99 -1.67 -11.14 12.86
C ILE A 99 -0.58 -11.14 13.94
N PRO A 100 -0.39 -12.24 14.69
CA PRO A 100 0.63 -12.28 15.73
C PRO A 100 2.02 -11.96 15.15
N LEU A 101 2.75 -11.05 15.80
CA LEU A 101 4.10 -10.63 15.41
C LEU A 101 5.12 -11.74 15.74
N ARG A 102 4.99 -12.87 15.05
CA ARG A 102 5.92 -13.99 15.07
C ARG A 102 6.34 -14.25 13.64
N LEU A 103 7.62 -14.56 13.44
CA LEU A 103 8.16 -14.89 12.12
C LEU A 103 7.38 -16.10 11.58
N SER A 104 6.51 -15.83 10.62
CA SER A 104 5.57 -16.79 10.06
C SER A 104 5.33 -16.44 8.60
N LEU A 105 5.05 -17.45 7.77
CA LEU A 105 4.78 -17.24 6.34
C LEU A 105 3.71 -16.15 6.06
N PRO A 106 2.61 -16.06 6.83
CA PRO A 106 1.61 -15.02 6.62
C PRO A 106 2.10 -13.62 6.96
N MET A 107 2.87 -13.49 8.05
CA MET A 107 3.48 -12.20 8.40
C MET A 107 4.43 -11.73 7.29
N VAL A 108 5.26 -12.64 6.75
CA VAL A 108 6.16 -12.33 5.63
C VAL A 108 5.37 -11.98 4.37
N TYR A 109 4.30 -12.71 4.08
CA TYR A 109 3.41 -12.46 2.94
C TYR A 109 2.79 -11.06 2.99
N VAL A 110 2.19 -10.72 4.14
CA VAL A 110 1.58 -9.40 4.38
C VAL A 110 2.62 -8.30 4.31
N ALA A 111 3.77 -8.48 4.98
CA ALA A 111 4.86 -7.51 4.95
C ALA A 111 5.35 -7.23 3.52
N ALA A 112 5.51 -8.30 2.72
CA ALA A 112 5.98 -8.18 1.35
C ALA A 112 4.97 -7.46 0.44
N ILE A 113 3.70 -7.89 0.47
CA ILE A 113 2.67 -7.35 -0.44
C ILE A 113 2.21 -5.97 -0.03
N ILE A 114 1.94 -5.74 1.26
CA ILE A 114 1.40 -4.45 1.72
C ILE A 114 2.47 -3.38 1.76
N TYR A 115 3.70 -3.73 2.15
CA TYR A 115 4.74 -2.72 2.38
C TYR A 115 5.89 -2.80 1.37
N ILE A 116 6.61 -3.93 1.28
CA ILE A 116 7.87 -3.98 0.52
C ILE A 116 7.66 -3.70 -0.97
N ILE A 117 6.70 -4.38 -1.60
CA ILE A 117 6.44 -4.25 -3.05
C ILE A 117 6.00 -2.82 -3.42
N PRO A 118 4.95 -2.23 -2.82
CA PRO A 118 4.53 -0.90 -3.23
C PRO A 118 5.57 0.17 -2.89
N ASN A 119 6.24 0.10 -1.73
CA ASN A 119 7.26 1.09 -1.36
C ASN A 119 8.51 1.01 -2.24
N SER A 120 8.99 -0.19 -2.56
CA SER A 120 10.11 -0.36 -3.50
C SER A 120 9.73 0.11 -4.91
N GLY A 121 8.49 -0.13 -5.35
CA GLY A 121 7.96 0.40 -6.60
C GLY A 121 7.96 1.93 -6.63
N ILE A 122 7.48 2.57 -5.56
CA ILE A 122 7.47 4.04 -5.43
C ILE A 122 8.90 4.58 -5.52
N LEU A 123 9.82 4.00 -4.76
CA LEU A 123 11.23 4.39 -4.76
C LEU A 123 11.85 4.25 -6.17
N ALA A 124 11.61 3.13 -6.85
CA ALA A 124 12.11 2.90 -8.20
C ALA A 124 11.58 3.91 -9.21
N VAL A 125 10.30 4.28 -9.12
CA VAL A 125 9.69 5.30 -9.98
C VAL A 125 10.31 6.68 -9.73
N TYR A 126 10.46 7.09 -8.47
CA TYR A 126 11.07 8.38 -8.14
C TYR A 126 12.54 8.46 -8.55
N ILE A 127 13.33 7.39 -8.36
CA ILE A 127 14.72 7.35 -8.85
C ILE A 127 14.77 7.57 -10.36
N LYS A 128 13.89 6.93 -11.13
CA LYS A 128 13.82 7.12 -12.59
C LYS A 128 13.40 8.54 -12.96
N LEU A 129 12.40 9.09 -12.27
CA LEU A 129 11.93 10.45 -12.49
C LEU A 129 13.03 11.48 -12.27
N THR A 130 13.74 11.39 -11.13
CA THR A 130 14.83 12.32 -10.79
C THR A 130 15.97 12.23 -11.81
N ARG A 131 16.35 11.01 -12.24
CA ARG A 131 17.36 10.83 -13.29
C ARG A 131 16.94 11.48 -14.61
N TYR A 132 15.68 11.31 -15.01
CA TYR A 132 15.15 11.90 -16.24
C TYR A 132 15.15 13.43 -16.18
N VAL A 133 14.66 14.02 -15.08
CA VAL A 133 14.65 15.48 -14.89
C VAL A 133 16.06 16.04 -14.89
N HIS A 134 17.01 15.38 -14.23
CA HIS A 134 18.41 15.81 -14.22
C HIS A 134 19.01 15.81 -15.64
N GLN A 135 18.76 14.76 -16.43
CA GLN A 135 19.20 14.68 -17.82
C GLN A 135 18.62 15.79 -18.70
N ILE A 136 17.32 16.12 -18.56
CA ILE A 136 16.70 17.22 -19.30
C ILE A 136 17.27 18.57 -18.88
N SER A 137 17.43 18.81 -17.58
CA SER A 137 17.96 20.08 -17.08
C SER A 137 19.36 20.37 -17.62
N SER A 138 20.23 19.35 -17.65
CA SER A 138 21.58 19.46 -18.22
C SER A 138 21.55 19.80 -19.72
N ARG A 139 20.65 19.18 -20.50
CA ARG A 139 20.47 19.48 -21.93
C ARG A 139 19.93 20.89 -22.19
N ALA A 140 18.98 21.34 -21.38
CA ALA A 140 18.38 22.67 -21.52
C ALA A 140 19.40 23.79 -21.27
N ILE A 141 20.25 23.64 -20.24
CA ILE A 141 21.33 24.60 -19.92
C ILE A 141 22.36 24.66 -21.07
N SER A 142 22.76 23.50 -21.61
CA SER A 142 23.67 23.44 -22.76
C SER A 142 23.11 24.17 -23.99
N ASN A 143 21.83 23.96 -24.32
CA ASN A 143 21.21 24.64 -25.47
C ASN A 143 21.08 26.15 -25.27
N HIS A 144 20.80 26.62 -24.05
CA HIS A 144 20.68 28.06 -23.76
C HIS A 144 22.02 28.79 -23.89
N THR A 145 23.11 28.16 -23.44
CA THR A 145 24.47 28.72 -23.59
C THR A 145 24.91 28.77 -25.06
N LEU A 146 24.60 27.74 -25.85
CA LEU A 146 24.85 27.74 -27.30
C LEU A 146 24.01 28.79 -28.04
N PHE A 147 22.77 29.04 -27.62
CA PHE A 147 21.92 30.06 -28.23
C PHE A 147 22.42 31.49 -27.96
N HIS A 148 22.95 31.75 -26.77
CA HIS A 148 23.55 33.06 -26.45
C HIS A 148 24.94 33.28 -27.05
N ALA A 149 25.64 32.23 -27.45
CA ALA A 149 26.96 32.32 -28.08
C ALA A 149 26.90 32.57 -29.60
N ARG A 150 25.70 32.60 -30.20
CA ARG A 150 25.46 32.81 -31.63
C ARG A 150 24.91 34.21 -31.89
#